data_AF-A0A9E3N404-F1
#
_entry.id   AF-A0A9E3N404-F1
#
_cell.length_a   1.000
_cell.length_b   1.000
_cell.length_c   1.000
_cell.angle_alpha   90.00
_cell.angle_beta   90.00
_cell.angle_gamma   90.00
#
_symmetry.space_group_name_H-M   'P 1'
#
loop_
_entity.id
_entity.type
_entity.pdbx_description
1 polymer ?
#
loop_
_entity_poly.entity_id
_entity_poly.type
_entity_poly.pdbx_seq_one_letter_code
_entity_poly.pdbx_strand_id
1 'polypeptide(L)'
;MRHLARFHDPHELARVRALLRDKGVPTWANTVESYRLGWQGTLSVCIDEQLDDALRLLRDPTHAPAHPVDAEAFERALAADGSALLVRATNRLLLVALGLAAVLALVVWAWVRFH
;
A
#
# COMPACT_ATOMS: atom_id res chain seq x y z
N MET A 1 1.97 -2.10 -14.48
CA MET A 1 0.67 -1.96 -13.80
C MET A 1 -0.31 -1.32 -14.77
N ARG A 2 -1.49 -1.95 -14.95
CA ARG A 2 -2.55 -1.43 -15.83
C ARG A 2 -3.87 -1.28 -15.11
N HIS A 3 -4.59 -0.21 -15.43
CA HIS A 3 -5.91 0.06 -14.87
C HIS A 3 -6.92 -1.00 -15.32
N LEU A 4 -7.70 -1.52 -14.37
CA LEU A 4 -8.75 -2.51 -14.64
C LEU A 4 -10.13 -1.85 -14.63
N ALA A 5 -10.50 -1.25 -13.50
CA ALA A 5 -11.82 -0.66 -13.31
C ALA A 5 -11.85 0.35 -12.16
N ARG A 6 -12.90 1.19 -12.17
CA ARG A 6 -13.28 2.07 -11.07
C ARG A 6 -14.54 1.53 -10.40
N PHE A 7 -14.58 1.61 -9.08
CA PHE A 7 -15.65 1.13 -8.23
C PHE A 7 -16.22 2.29 -7.40
N HIS A 8 -17.53 2.24 -7.18
CA HIS A 8 -18.25 3.17 -6.30
C HIS A 8 -18.82 2.47 -5.06
N ASP A 9 -18.77 1.13 -5.02
CA ASP A 9 -19.12 0.31 -3.85
C ASP A 9 -17.86 -0.35 -3.26
N PRO A 10 -17.52 -0.12 -1.98
CA PRO A 10 -16.40 -0.77 -1.31
C PRO A 10 -16.53 -2.29 -1.24
N HIS A 11 -17.75 -2.81 -1.13
CA HIS A 11 -17.97 -4.25 -1.07
C HIS A 11 -17.72 -4.92 -2.43
N GLU A 12 -18.11 -4.27 -3.52
CA GLU A 12 -17.82 -4.75 -4.87
C GLU A 12 -16.32 -4.79 -5.16
N LEU A 13 -15.58 -3.73 -4.83
CA LEU A 13 -14.13 -3.70 -4.94
C LEU A 13 -13.49 -4.86 -4.15
N ALA A 14 -13.93 -5.07 -2.90
CA ALA A 14 -13.40 -6.14 -2.06
C ALA A 14 -13.69 -7.54 -2.63
N ARG A 15 -14.90 -7.76 -3.16
CA ARG A 15 -15.28 -9.03 -3.81
C ARG A 15 -14.42 -9.31 -5.04
N VAL A 16 -14.27 -8.33 -5.93
CA VAL A 16 -13.47 -8.48 -7.16
C VAL A 16 -12.01 -8.71 -6.83
N ARG A 17 -11.47 -7.97 -5.86
CA ARG A 17 -10.08 -8.14 -5.41
C ARG A 17 -9.85 -9.53 -4.82
N ALA A 18 -10.79 -10.05 -4.02
CA ALA A 18 -10.70 -11.39 -3.47
C ALA A 18 -10.72 -12.47 -4.57
N LEU A 19 -11.60 -12.34 -5.57
CA LEU A 19 -11.66 -13.24 -6.73
C LEU A 19 -10.33 -13.26 -7.49
N LEU A 20 -9.79 -12.09 -7.84
CA LEU A 20 -8.53 -12.00 -8.58
C LEU A 20 -7.36 -12.57 -7.76
N ARG A 21 -7.33 -12.29 -6.45
CA ARG A 21 -6.31 -12.83 -5.56
C ARG A 21 -6.36 -14.36 -5.48
N ASP A 22 -7.55 -14.94 -5.33
CA ASP A 22 -7.76 -16.40 -5.31
C ASP A 22 -7.25 -17.08 -6.59
N LYS A 23 -7.41 -16.39 -7.73
CA LYS A 23 -6.95 -16.87 -9.04
C LYS A 23 -5.48 -16.60 -9.32
N GLY A 24 -4.75 -16.00 -8.38
CA GLY A 24 -3.33 -15.69 -8.54
C GLY A 24 -3.04 -14.49 -9.44
N VAL A 25 -3.95 -13.52 -9.48
CA VAL A 25 -3.77 -12.23 -10.15
C VAL A 25 -3.57 -11.14 -9.08
N PRO A 26 -2.34 -10.66 -8.86
CA PRO A 26 -2.03 -9.63 -7.89
C PRO A 26 -2.58 -8.29 -8.40
N THR A 27 -3.25 -7.58 -7.50
CA THR A 27 -3.89 -6.31 -7.82
C THR A 27 -3.50 -5.24 -6.83
N TRP A 28 -3.46 -4.00 -7.31
CA TRP A 28 -3.26 -2.81 -6.51
C TRP A 28 -4.55 -1.99 -6.50
N ALA A 29 -5.01 -1.63 -5.31
CA ALA A 29 -6.22 -0.84 -5.11
C ALA A 29 -5.86 0.52 -4.51
N ASN A 30 -6.43 1.59 -5.06
CA ASN A 30 -6.37 2.93 -4.49
C ASN A 30 -7.79 3.42 -4.21
N THR A 31 -8.04 3.77 -2.96
CA THR A 31 -9.34 4.22 -2.47
C THR A 31 -9.25 5.67 -2.04
N VAL A 32 -10.19 6.48 -2.50
CA VAL A 32 -10.34 7.88 -2.13
C VAL A 32 -11.73 8.07 -1.56
N GLU A 33 -11.82 8.66 -0.37
CA GLU A 33 -13.08 9.05 0.24
C GLU A 33 -13.12 10.58 0.34
N SER A 34 -14.18 11.19 -0.20
CA SER A 34 -14.34 12.64 -0.21
C SER A 34 -15.78 13.01 0.12
N TYR A 35 -15.94 14.09 0.90
CA TYR A 35 -17.25 14.66 1.21
C TYR A 35 -18.08 15.01 -0.04
N ARG A 36 -17.43 15.43 -1.14
CA ARG A 36 -18.13 15.83 -2.39
C ARG A 36 -18.37 14.67 -3.35
N LEU A 37 -17.47 13.69 -3.39
CA LEU A 37 -17.47 12.63 -4.41
C LEU A 37 -17.87 11.26 -3.86
N GLY A 38 -18.10 11.17 -2.55
CA GLY A 38 -18.33 9.90 -1.86
C GLY A 38 -17.09 9.03 -1.85
N TRP A 39 -17.31 7.73 -1.67
CA TRP A 39 -16.27 6.70 -1.74
C TRP A 39 -16.01 6.32 -3.20
N GLN A 40 -14.73 6.24 -3.58
CA GLN A 40 -14.29 5.77 -4.89
C GLN A 40 -13.07 4.86 -4.76
N GLY A 41 -13.12 3.72 -5.44
CA GLY A 41 -12.00 2.78 -5.54
C GLY A 41 -11.52 2.68 -6.98
N THR A 42 -10.22 2.54 -7.19
CA THR A 42 -9.65 2.14 -8.48
C THR A 42 -8.84 0.88 -8.27
N LEU A 43 -9.00 -0.08 -9.18
CA LEU A 43 -8.28 -1.34 -9.17
C LEU A 43 -7.40 -1.42 -10.41
N SER A 44 -6.16 -1.85 -10.21
CA SER A 44 -5.17 -2.06 -11.27
C SER A 44 -4.53 -3.43 -11.12
N VAL A 45 -4.18 -4.06 -12.23
CA VAL A 45 -3.41 -5.31 -12.24
C VAL A 45 -1.93 -4.97 -12.14
N CYS A 46 -1.20 -5.69 -11.29
CA CYS A 46 0.21 -5.42 -11.06
C CYS A 46 1.09 -5.87 -12.25
N ILE A 47 0.73 -6.99 -12.87
CA ILE A 47 1.42 -7.63 -13.99
C ILE A 47 0.62 -7.38 -15.28
N ASP A 48 1.25 -6.76 -16.28
CA ASP A 48 0.55 -6.29 -17.49
C ASP A 48 0.02 -7.47 -18.33
N GLU A 49 0.75 -8.57 -18.37
CA GLU A 49 0.42 -9.79 -19.11
C GLU A 49 -0.86 -10.46 -18.59
N GLN A 50 -1.23 -10.21 -17.33
CA GLN A 50 -2.43 -10.78 -16.71
C GLN A 50 -3.68 -9.91 -16.89
N LEU A 51 -3.59 -8.76 -17.59
CA LEU A 51 -4.73 -7.87 -17.77
C LEU A 51 -5.90 -8.56 -18.47
N ASP A 52 -5.63 -9.28 -19.56
CA ASP A 52 -6.67 -9.96 -20.33
C ASP A 52 -7.33 -11.08 -19.52
N ASP A 53 -6.54 -11.82 -18.74
CA ASP A 53 -7.05 -12.84 -17.83
C ASP A 53 -7.89 -12.23 -16.71
N ALA A 54 -7.48 -11.08 -16.16
CA ALA A 54 -8.25 -10.35 -15.16
C ALA A 54 -9.60 -9.89 -15.74
N LEU A 55 -9.62 -9.32 -16.95
CA LEU A 55 -10.85 -8.91 -17.63
C LEU A 55 -11.77 -10.10 -17.94
N ARG A 56 -11.20 -11.25 -18.30
CA ARG A 56 -11.96 -12.49 -18.49
C ARG A 56 -12.55 -12.98 -17.18
N LEU A 57 -11.78 -12.97 -16.08
CA LEU A 57 -12.25 -13.36 -14.75
C LEU A 57 -13.43 -12.53 -14.25
N LEU A 58 -13.50 -11.24 -14.62
CA LEU A 58 -14.65 -10.39 -14.28
C LEU A 58 -15.94 -10.81 -15.01
N ARG A 59 -15.83 -11.45 -16.18
CA ARG A 59 -16.96 -11.91 -16.99
C ARG A 59 -17.28 -13.38 -16.72
N ASP A 60 -16.25 -14.18 -16.51
CA ASP A 60 -16.31 -15.61 -16.23
C ASP A 60 -15.40 -15.94 -15.03
N PRO A 61 -15.98 -16.05 -13.81
CA PRO A 61 -15.23 -16.38 -12.60
C PRO A 61 -14.56 -17.75 -12.62
N THR A 62 -14.94 -18.63 -13.56
CA THR A 62 -14.37 -19.97 -13.68
C THR A 62 -13.11 -20.00 -14.54
N HIS A 63 -12.81 -18.92 -15.27
CA HIS A 63 -11.60 -18.78 -16.07
C HIS A 63 -10.34 -19.09 -15.24
N ALA A 64 -9.39 -19.77 -15.88
CA ALA A 64 -8.09 -20.09 -15.31
C ALA A 64 -7.03 -19.19 -15.97
N PRO A 65 -6.34 -18.32 -15.23
CA PRO A 65 -5.25 -17.51 -15.78
C PRO A 65 -4.14 -18.37 -16.36
N ALA A 66 -3.50 -17.89 -17.43
CA ALA A 66 -2.42 -18.62 -18.09
C ALA A 66 -1.17 -18.74 -17.20
N HIS A 67 -0.92 -17.71 -16.38
CA HIS A 67 0.26 -17.60 -15.51
C HIS A 67 -0.16 -17.12 -14.12
N PRO A 68 -0.78 -17.97 -13.28
CA PRO A 68 -1.13 -17.59 -11.93
C PRO A 68 0.16 -17.40 -11.10
N VAL A 69 0.19 -16.36 -10.27
CA VAL A 69 1.26 -16.13 -9.29
C VAL A 69 0.70 -16.24 -7.88
N ASP A 70 1.57 -16.47 -6.90
CA ASP A 70 1.20 -16.33 -5.49
C ASP A 70 0.97 -14.85 -5.19
N ALA A 71 -0.29 -14.41 -5.37
CA ALA A 71 -0.70 -13.03 -5.17
C ALA A 71 -0.46 -12.56 -3.73
N GLU A 72 -0.55 -13.45 -2.74
CA GLU A 72 -0.31 -13.10 -1.35
C GLU A 72 1.19 -12.88 -1.09
N ALA A 73 2.06 -13.76 -1.58
CA ALA A 73 3.51 -13.56 -1.50
C ALA A 73 3.94 -12.29 -2.25
N PHE A 74 3.35 -12.02 -3.41
CA PHE A 74 3.61 -10.80 -4.18
C PHE A 74 3.20 -9.54 -3.41
N GLU A 75 1.98 -9.51 -2.86
CA GLU A 75 1.49 -8.37 -2.07
C GLU A 75 2.33 -8.17 -0.81
N ARG A 76 2.76 -9.26 -0.14
CA ARG A 76 3.68 -9.20 1.02
C ARG A 76 5.04 -8.63 0.66
N ALA A 77 5.61 -9.03 -0.48
CA ALA A 77 6.88 -8.49 -0.96
C ALA A 77 6.77 -7.00 -1.30
N LEU A 78 5.70 -6.59 -2.00
CA LEU A 78 5.45 -5.20 -2.36
C LEU A 78 5.28 -4.30 -1.13
N ALA A 79 4.61 -4.80 -0.07
CA ALA A 79 4.44 -4.08 1.18
C ALA A 79 5.76 -3.91 1.98
N ALA A 80 6.69 -4.85 1.85
CA ALA A 80 7.96 -4.84 2.58
C ALA A 80 8.96 -3.80 2.04
N ASP A 81 8.97 -3.57 0.72
CA ASP A 81 9.98 -2.72 0.07
C ASP A 81 9.75 -1.21 0.24
N GLY A 82 8.50 -0.75 0.39
CA GLY A 82 8.16 0.68 0.22
C GLY A 82 8.24 1.55 1.48
N SER A 83 7.83 1.06 2.64
CA SER A 83 7.52 1.92 3.80
C SER A 83 8.32 1.60 5.06
N ALA A 84 8.64 0.33 5.29
CA ALA A 84 9.28 -0.12 6.53
C ALA A 84 10.71 0.42 6.68
N LEU A 85 11.47 0.50 5.58
CA LEU A 85 12.83 1.03 5.59
C LEU A 85 12.86 2.55 5.78
N LEU A 86 11.99 3.28 5.09
CA LEU A 86 11.90 4.73 5.20
C LEU A 86 11.42 5.15 6.60
N VAL A 87 10.39 4.48 7.14
CA VAL A 87 9.89 4.73 8.50
C VAL A 87 10.94 4.41 9.55
N ARG A 88 11.69 3.30 9.42
CA ARG A 88 12.80 2.98 10.34
C ARG A 88 13.92 4.02 10.28
N ALA A 89 14.28 4.49 9.09
CA ALA A 89 15.30 5.52 8.92
C ALA A 89 14.86 6.85 9.55
N THR A 90 13.64 7.30 9.27
CA THR A 90 13.07 8.53 9.83
C THR A 90 12.95 8.47 11.35
N ASN A 91 12.49 7.35 11.92
CA ASN A 91 12.40 7.20 13.38
C ASN A 91 13.77 7.27 14.06
N ARG A 92 14.81 6.66 13.46
CA ARG A 92 16.17 6.75 14.01
C ARG A 92 16.71 8.17 13.99
N LEU A 93 16.51 8.89 12.87
CA LEU A 93 16.89 10.31 12.76
C LEU A 93 16.17 11.18 13.79
N LEU A 94 14.87 10.96 13.98
CA LEU A 94 14.08 11.71 14.97
C LEU A 94 14.59 11.48 16.40
N LEU A 95 14.91 10.24 16.77
CA LEU A 95 15.45 9.90 18.09
C LEU A 95 16.81 10.56 18.35
N VAL A 96 17.69 10.58 17.35
CA VAL A 96 19.00 11.24 17.45
C VAL A 96 18.83 12.75 17.62
N ALA A 97 17.93 13.37 16.86
CA ALA A 97 17.65 14.81 16.97
C ALA A 97 17.08 15.18 18.36
N LEU A 98 16.15 14.37 18.89
CA LEU A 98 15.61 14.53 20.24
C LEU A 98 16.68 14.39 21.31
N GLY A 99 17.57 13.40 21.19
CA GLY A 99 18.69 13.21 22.10
C GLY A 99 19.64 14.41 22.11
N LEU A 100 20.00 14.92 20.93
CA LEU A 100 20.84 16.12 20.79
C LEU A 100 20.18 17.35 21.41
N ALA A 101 18.89 17.57 21.15
CA ALA A 101 18.15 18.68 21.72
C ALA A 101 18.08 18.61 23.26
N ALA A 102 17.87 17.42 23.81
CA ALA A 102 17.86 17.20 25.26
C ALA A 102 19.23 17.50 25.89
N VAL A 103 20.32 17.04 25.26
CA VAL A 103 21.69 17.35 25.71
C VAL A 103 21.95 18.85 25.67
N LEU A 104 21.56 19.52 24.58
CA LEU A 104 21.73 20.97 24.41
C LEU A 104 20.95 21.76 25.47
N ALA A 105 19.69 21.37 25.73
CA ALA A 105 18.87 21.97 26.78
C ALA A 105 19.51 21.80 28.17
N LEU A 106 20.09 20.63 28.44
CA LEU A 106 20.75 20.33 29.71
C LEU A 106 22.05 21.15 29.89
N VAL A 107 22.83 21.32 28.81
CA VAL A 107 24.02 22.19 28.81
C VAL A 107 23.63 23.65 29.03
N VAL A 108 22.61 24.16 28.33
CA VAL A 108 22.12 25.53 28.51
C VAL A 108 21.61 25.75 29.93
N TRP A 109 20.83 24.80 30.46
CA TRP A 109 20.31 24.85 31.82
C TRP A 109 21.45 24.88 32.85
N ALA A 110 22.46 24.01 32.70
CA ALA A 110 23.63 24.00 33.57
C ALA A 110 24.41 25.31 33.49
N TRP A 111 24.61 25.86 32.29
CA TRP A 111 25.32 27.12 32.11
C TRP A 111 24.61 28.29 32.81
N VAL A 112 23.29 28.42 32.65
CA VAL A 112 22.47 29.43 33.32
C VAL A 112 22.42 29.25 34.85
N ARG A 113 22.58 28.03 35.35
CA ARG A 113 22.55 27.73 36.79
C ARG A 113 23.85 28.10 37.50
N PHE A 114 24.98 28.01 36.80
CA PHE A 114 26.33 28.12 37.35
C PHE A 114 27.07 29.41 36.98
N HIS A 115 26.48 30.29 36.17
CA HIS A 115 26.95 31.65 35.87
C HIS A 115 25.83 32.65 36.17
#